data_AF-A0A7V3DJJ0-F1
#
_entry.id   AF-A0A7V3DJJ0-F1
#
_cell.length_a   1.000
_cell.length_b   1.000
_cell.length_c   1.000
_cell.angle_alpha   90.00
_cell.angle_beta   90.00
_cell.angle_gamma   90.00
#
_symmetry.space_group_name_H-M   'P 1'
#
loop_
_entity.id
_entity.type
_entity.pdbx_description
1 polymer ?
#
loop_
_entity_poly.entity_id
_entity_poly.type
_entity_poly.pdbx_seq_one_letter_code
_entity_poly.pdbx_strand_id
1 'polypeptide(L)'
;MEQRKNPYIENFCRVLITKRETKLDEEALERMVESLYNFFENRLGRNLIAALPEERKEEFVALYEKGTRDLDEETVNRLFAEQEIDQAAVIKQTMQEVAELYFRNRPGEGVPPWVKS
;
A
#
# COMPACT_ATOMS: atom_id res chain seq x y z
N MET A 1 19.47 -1.25 4.19
CA MET A 1 18.80 -1.65 5.45
C MET A 1 17.52 -2.36 5.04
N GLU A 2 17.27 -3.60 5.45
CA GLU A 2 15.95 -4.20 5.28
C GLU A 2 14.95 -3.32 6.02
N GLN A 3 14.07 -2.62 5.30
CA GLN A 3 12.94 -1.97 5.93
C GLN A 3 12.08 -3.06 6.55
N ARG A 4 12.03 -3.08 7.88
CA ARG A 4 11.27 -4.08 8.61
C ARG A 4 9.79 -3.82 8.34
N LYS A 5 9.14 -4.76 7.64
CA LYS A 5 7.70 -4.71 7.33
C LYS A 5 6.89 -4.46 8.61
N ASN A 6 5.81 -3.68 8.49
CA ASN A 6 4.91 -3.47 9.61
C ASN A 6 4.16 -4.79 9.90
N PRO A 7 4.31 -5.38 11.10
CA PRO A 7 3.75 -6.69 11.41
C PRO A 7 2.22 -6.72 11.37
N TYR A 8 1.55 -5.59 11.61
CA TYR A 8 0.09 -5.52 11.56
C TYR A 8 -0.44 -5.57 10.13
N ILE A 9 0.23 -4.87 9.21
CA ILE A 9 -0.12 -4.86 7.78
C ILE A 9 0.19 -6.23 7.18
N GLU A 10 1.32 -6.82 7.54
CA GLU A 10 1.67 -8.18 7.11
C GLU A 10 0.65 -9.22 7.57
N ASN A 11 0.27 -9.18 8.85
CA ASN A 11 -0.76 -10.06 9.40
C ASN A 11 -2.12 -9.86 8.70
N PHE A 12 -2.50 -8.61 8.42
CA PHE A 12 -3.69 -8.32 7.63
C PHE A 12 -3.65 -8.97 6.25
N CYS A 13 -2.52 -8.87 5.52
CA CYS A 13 -2.34 -9.51 4.22
C CYS A 13 -2.45 -11.04 4.31
N ARG A 14 -1.80 -11.65 5.31
CA ARG A 14 -1.89 -13.09 5.59
C ARG A 14 -3.34 -13.53 5.84
N VAL A 15 -4.09 -12.77 6.64
CA VAL A 15 -5.50 -13.07 6.93
C VAL A 15 -6.38 -12.95 5.67
N LEU A 16 -6.15 -11.97 4.80
CA LEU A 16 -6.88 -11.88 3.53
C LEU A 16 -6.62 -13.09 2.63
N ILE A 17 -5.35 -13.48 2.49
CA ILE A 17 -4.94 -14.60 1.64
C ILE A 17 -5.49 -15.91 2.17
N THR A 18 -5.29 -16.21 3.45
CA THR A 18 -5.78 -17.45 4.07
C THR A 18 -7.31 -17.58 4.06
N LYS A 19 -8.05 -16.46 4.11
CA LYS A 19 -9.51 -16.47 3.97
C LYS A 19 -10.00 -16.82 2.56
N ARG A 20 -9.15 -16.65 1.54
CA ARG A 20 -9.51 -16.86 0.14
C ARG A 20 -8.89 -18.12 -0.45
N GLU A 21 -7.61 -18.33 -0.19
CA GLU A 21 -6.77 -19.37 -0.77
C GLU A 21 -6.36 -20.36 0.32
N THR A 22 -7.09 -21.48 0.42
CA THR A 22 -6.91 -22.45 1.51
C THR A 22 -5.91 -23.57 1.19
N LYS A 23 -5.26 -23.54 0.01
CA LYS A 23 -4.42 -24.63 -0.51
C LYS A 23 -3.03 -24.20 -0.99
N LEU A 24 -2.58 -23.01 -0.59
CA LEU A 24 -1.22 -22.56 -0.92
C LEU A 24 -0.20 -23.33 -0.07
N ASP A 25 0.91 -23.72 -0.70
CA ASP A 25 2.11 -24.07 0.06
C ASP A 25 2.73 -22.82 0.71
N GLU A 26 3.70 -23.03 1.59
CA GLU A 26 4.32 -21.95 2.36
C GLU A 26 5.03 -20.93 1.45
N GLU A 27 5.74 -21.38 0.41
CA GLU A 27 6.46 -20.50 -0.51
C GLU A 27 5.49 -19.62 -1.33
N ALA A 28 4.41 -20.20 -1.83
CA ALA A 28 3.36 -19.47 -2.55
C ALA A 28 2.64 -18.48 -1.63
N LEU A 29 2.37 -18.86 -0.38
CA LEU A 29 1.80 -17.96 0.62
C LEU A 29 2.71 -16.76 0.87
N GLU A 30 4.00 -16.96 1.11
CA GLU A 30 4.96 -15.86 1.34
C GLU A 30 5.03 -14.90 0.15
N ARG A 31 5.12 -15.43 -1.08
CA ARG A 31 5.12 -14.59 -2.30
C ARG A 31 3.85 -13.77 -2.44
N MET A 32 2.69 -14.34 -2.12
CA MET A 32 1.42 -13.62 -2.18
C MET A 32 1.33 -12.57 -1.08
N VAL A 33 1.80 -12.87 0.13
CA VAL A 33 1.86 -11.91 1.25
C VAL A 33 2.73 -10.74 0.88
N GLU A 34 3.92 -10.98 0.34
CA GLU A 34 4.81 -9.92 -0.14
C GLU A 34 4.18 -9.08 -1.25
N SER A 35 3.58 -9.74 -2.25
CA SER A 35 2.92 -9.05 -3.35
C SER A 35 1.75 -8.17 -2.87
N LEU A 36 0.93 -8.67 -1.94
CA LEU A 36 -0.19 -7.94 -1.37
C LEU A 36 0.28 -6.81 -0.43
N TYR A 37 1.37 -7.02 0.31
CA TYR A 37 2.00 -6.02 1.16
C TYR A 37 2.54 -4.84 0.32
N ASN A 38 3.27 -5.13 -0.76
CA ASN A 38 3.75 -4.11 -1.69
C ASN A 38 2.58 -3.34 -2.33
N PHE A 39 1.50 -4.04 -2.68
CA PHE A 39 0.28 -3.39 -3.18
C PHE A 39 -0.34 -2.47 -2.11
N PHE A 40 -0.39 -2.92 -0.86
CA PHE A 40 -0.89 -2.14 0.27
C PHE A 40 -0.06 -0.86 0.48
N GLU A 41 1.27 -0.95 0.51
CA GLU A 41 2.14 0.22 0.71
C GLU A 41 1.98 1.25 -0.41
N ASN A 42 1.89 0.79 -1.66
CA ASN A 42 1.61 1.67 -2.79
C ASN A 42 0.25 2.38 -2.66
N ARG A 43 -0.77 1.70 -2.14
CA ARG A 43 -2.09 2.31 -1.89
C ARG A 43 -2.05 3.27 -0.71
N LEU A 44 -1.36 2.90 0.36
CA LEU A 44 -1.18 3.76 1.52
C LEU A 44 -0.50 5.06 1.15
N GLY A 45 0.59 5.02 0.38
CA GLY A 45 1.29 6.22 -0.09
C GLY A 45 0.38 7.14 -0.90
N ARG A 46 -0.42 6.58 -1.81
CA ARG A 46 -1.42 7.36 -2.57
C ARG A 46 -2.48 7.99 -1.68
N ASN A 47 -2.98 7.25 -0.70
CA ASN A 47 -4.03 7.74 0.20
C ASN A 47 -3.48 8.80 1.18
N LEU A 48 -2.22 8.68 1.59
CA LEU A 48 -1.51 9.71 2.36
C LEU A 48 -1.35 11.00 1.55
N ILE A 49 -0.94 10.92 0.28
CA ILE A 49 -0.88 12.10 -0.61
C ILE A 49 -2.29 12.68 -0.81
N ALA A 50 -3.31 11.83 -0.98
CA ALA A 50 -4.70 12.29 -1.13
C ALA A 50 -5.24 13.00 0.12
N ALA A 51 -4.71 12.67 1.30
CA ALA A 51 -5.07 13.29 2.57
C ALA A 51 -4.34 14.62 2.85
N LEU A 52 -3.31 14.97 2.06
CA LEU A 52 -2.65 16.27 2.17
C LEU A 52 -3.60 17.42 1.81
N PRO A 53 -3.39 18.62 2.37
CA PRO A 53 -4.00 19.85 1.85
C PRO A 53 -3.64 20.07 0.39
N GLU A 54 -4.53 20.74 -0.36
CA GLU A 54 -4.36 20.93 -1.81
C GLU A 54 -3.03 21.58 -2.18
N GLU A 55 -2.61 22.60 -1.41
CA GLU A 55 -1.33 23.29 -1.58
C GLU A 55 -0.13 22.34 -1.50
N ARG A 56 -0.19 21.33 -0.61
CA ARG A 56 0.88 20.33 -0.45
C ARG A 56 0.83 19.24 -1.51
N LYS A 57 -0.36 18.91 -2.02
CA LYS A 57 -0.50 18.01 -3.17
C LYS A 57 0.10 18.63 -4.42
N GLU A 58 -0.19 19.91 -4.68
CA GLU A 58 0.39 20.65 -5.79
C GLU A 58 1.92 20.72 -5.67
N GLU A 59 2.46 20.97 -4.47
CA GLU A 59 3.91 20.94 -4.22
C GLU A 59 4.49 19.55 -4.50
N PHE A 60 3.84 18.48 -4.03
CA PHE A 60 4.26 17.10 -4.29
C PHE A 60 4.26 16.76 -5.79
N VAL A 61 3.22 17.14 -6.53
CA VAL A 61 3.13 16.93 -7.98
C VAL A 61 4.19 17.71 -8.73
N ALA A 62 4.39 18.99 -8.38
CA ALA A 62 5.40 19.84 -9.01
C ALA A 62 6.83 19.33 -8.77
N LEU A 63 7.08 18.71 -7.62
CA LEU A 63 8.36 18.04 -7.34
C LEU A 63 8.53 16.79 -8.20
N TYR A 64 7.50 15.95 -8.30
CA TYR A 64 7.52 14.76 -9.14
C TYR A 64 7.71 15.08 -10.64
N GLU A 65 7.05 16.13 -11.14
CA GLU A 65 7.16 16.60 -12.53
C GLU A 65 8.54 17.15 -12.89
N LYS A 66 9.31 17.64 -11.91
CA LYS A 66 10.70 18.11 -12.11
C LYS A 66 11.71 16.98 -12.32
N GLY A 67 11.25 15.72 -12.39
CA GLY A 67 12.09 14.57 -12.70
C GLY A 67 12.87 14.04 -11.50
N THR A 68 12.54 14.47 -10.28
CA THR A 68 12.97 13.79 -9.06
C THR A 68 12.19 12.48 -8.98
N ARG A 69 12.73 11.46 -9.65
CA ARG A 69 12.21 10.07 -9.56
C ARG A 69 12.21 9.58 -8.12
N ASP A 70 13.12 10.12 -7.31
CA ASP A 70 13.25 9.86 -5.90
C ASP A 70 13.19 11.21 -5.17
N LEU A 71 12.10 11.45 -4.45
CA LEU A 71 12.09 12.49 -3.42
C LEU A 71 12.91 11.95 -2.25
N ASP A 72 13.86 12.73 -1.77
CA ASP A 72 14.60 12.36 -0.56
C ASP A 72 13.67 12.34 0.67
N GLU A 73 14.10 11.57 1.68
CA GLU A 73 13.34 11.38 2.92
C GLU A 73 13.07 12.71 3.63
N GLU A 74 13.99 13.68 3.53
CA GLU A 74 13.84 15.01 4.12
C GLU A 74 12.71 15.80 3.46
N THR A 75 12.62 15.77 2.14
CA THR A 75 11.56 16.43 1.37
C THR A 75 10.20 15.83 1.67
N VAL A 76 10.12 14.50 1.72
CA VAL A 76 8.89 13.79 2.12
C VAL A 76 8.52 14.18 3.55
N ASN A 77 9.46 14.06 4.50
CA ASN A 77 9.21 14.43 5.88
C ASN A 77 8.73 15.88 6.01
N ARG A 78 9.29 16.83 5.26
CA ARG A 78 8.85 18.23 5.24
C ARG A 78 7.43 18.42 4.71
N LEU A 79 7.04 17.69 3.66
CA LEU A 79 5.69 17.78 3.07
C LEU A 79 4.60 17.24 4.01
N PHE A 80 4.95 16.22 4.78
CA PHE A 80 4.03 15.58 5.72
C PHE A 80 4.17 16.12 7.16
N ALA A 81 5.29 16.75 7.50
CA ALA A 81 5.50 17.42 8.78
C ALA A 81 4.50 18.56 8.92
N GLU A 82 4.01 18.75 10.15
CA GLU A 82 3.09 19.82 10.52
C GLU A 82 1.69 19.72 9.89
N GLN A 83 1.39 18.65 9.14
CA GLN A 83 0.05 18.39 8.61
C GLN A 83 -0.78 17.59 9.60
N GLU A 84 -2.00 18.06 9.91
CA GLU A 84 -2.98 17.33 10.72
C GLU A 84 -3.64 16.21 9.89
N ILE A 85 -2.86 15.19 9.52
CA ILE A 85 -3.37 13.99 8.85
C ILE A 85 -3.73 12.95 9.91
N ASP A 86 -4.99 12.50 9.92
CA ASP A 86 -5.38 11.32 10.69
C ASP A 86 -4.84 10.05 10.02
N GLN A 87 -3.59 9.71 10.32
CA GLN A 87 -2.91 8.55 9.76
C GLN A 87 -3.65 7.24 10.05
N ALA A 88 -4.29 7.14 11.21
CA ALA A 88 -5.04 5.94 11.58
C ALA A 88 -6.28 5.78 10.70
N ALA A 89 -7.00 6.87 10.40
CA ALA A 89 -8.11 6.86 9.46
C ALA A 89 -7.64 6.48 8.04
N VAL A 90 -6.52 7.04 7.57
CA VAL A 90 -5.97 6.73 6.24
C VAL A 90 -5.56 5.25 6.14
N ILE A 91 -4.89 4.70 7.16
CA ILE A 91 -4.53 3.28 7.20
C ILE A 91 -5.79 2.42 7.17
N LYS A 92 -6.81 2.74 7.99
CA LYS A 92 -8.07 1.99 8.06
C LYS A 92 -8.81 2.00 6.72
N GLN A 93 -8.91 3.16 6.08
CA GLN A 93 -9.50 3.28 4.74
C GLN A 93 -8.74 2.43 3.73
N THR A 94 -7.40 2.51 3.75
CA THR A 94 -6.54 1.72 2.85
C THR A 94 -6.75 0.22 3.04
N MET A 95 -6.86 -0.25 4.29
CA MET A 95 -7.18 -1.66 4.58
C MET A 95 -8.54 -2.07 3.99
N GLN A 96 -9.56 -1.22 4.10
CA GLN A 96 -10.87 -1.49 3.53
C GLN A 96 -10.82 -1.59 2.00
N GLU A 97 -10.19 -0.61 1.34
CA GLU A 97 -10.02 -0.60 -0.12
C GLU A 97 -9.24 -1.81 -0.63
N VAL A 98 -8.13 -2.16 0.03
CA VAL A 98 -7.32 -3.32 -0.33
C VAL A 98 -8.11 -4.62 -0.15
N ALA A 99 -8.84 -4.77 0.95
CA ALA A 99 -9.69 -5.94 1.18
C ALA A 99 -10.81 -6.03 0.13
N GLU A 100 -11.48 -4.93 -0.20
CA GLU A 100 -12.50 -4.88 -1.24
C GLU A 100 -11.93 -5.25 -2.60
N LEU A 101 -10.81 -4.65 -3.02
CA LEU A 101 -10.18 -4.94 -4.30
C LEU A 101 -9.70 -6.39 -4.37
N TYR A 102 -9.17 -6.91 -3.26
CA TYR A 102 -8.82 -8.31 -3.15
C TYR A 102 -10.05 -9.17 -3.41
N PHE A 103 -11.14 -9.03 -2.65
CA PHE A 103 -12.30 -9.92 -2.75
C PHE A 103 -13.26 -9.66 -3.93
N ARG A 104 -13.30 -8.45 -4.50
CA ARG A 104 -14.19 -8.07 -5.61
C ARG A 104 -13.80 -8.76 -6.92
N ASN A 105 -12.53 -9.09 -7.12
CA ASN A 105 -12.08 -9.89 -8.25
C ASN A 105 -12.49 -11.37 -8.03
N ARG A 106 -13.57 -11.86 -8.66
CA ARG A 106 -14.08 -13.28 -8.63
C ARG A 106 -14.28 -13.83 -10.07
N PRO A 107 -14.43 -15.15 -10.31
CA PRO A 107 -13.70 -16.34 -9.84
C PRO A 107 -13.18 -17.18 -11.05
N GLY A 108 -11.93 -17.67 -11.05
CA GLY A 108 -11.53 -18.67 -12.07
C GLY A 108 -10.06 -18.74 -12.44
N GLU A 109 -9.26 -17.69 -12.23
CA GLU A 109 -7.84 -17.70 -12.60
C GLU A 109 -7.00 -17.32 -11.39
N GLY A 110 -6.18 -18.29 -10.94
CA GLY A 110 -5.42 -18.29 -9.70
C GLY A 110 -4.21 -17.37 -9.70
N VAL A 111 -4.35 -16.14 -10.16
CA VAL A 111 -3.29 -15.12 -10.06
C VAL A 111 -3.97 -13.77 -9.80
N PRO A 112 -3.72 -13.11 -8.65
CA PRO A 112 -4.16 -11.73 -8.45
C PRO A 112 -3.63 -10.87 -9.61
N PRO A 113 -4.40 -9.90 -10.15
CA PRO A 113 -4.02 -9.16 -11.37
C PRO A 113 -2.72 -8.33 -11.27
N TRP A 114 -2.10 -8.28 -10.08
CA TRP A 114 -0.83 -7.61 -9.81
C TRP A 114 0.37 -8.57 -9.61
N VAL A 115 0.14 -9.88 -9.60
CA VAL A 115 1.21 -10.89 -9.67
C VAL A 115 1.51 -11.05 -11.17
N LYS A 116 2.64 -10.49 -11.62
CA LYS A 116 3.10 -10.70 -13.00
C LYS A 116 3.33 -12.19 -13.22
N SER A 117 2.65 -12.76 -14.22
CA SER A 117 2.92 -14.07 -14.81
C SER A 117 4.30 -14.11 -15.46
#